data_AF-A0A101HIT4-F1
#
_entry.id   AF-A0A101HIT4-F1
#
_cell.length_a   1.000
_cell.length_b   1.000
_cell.length_c   1.000
_cell.angle_alpha   90.00
_cell.angle_beta   90.00
_cell.angle_gamma   90.00
#
_symmetry.space_group_name_H-M   'P 1'
#
loop_
_entity.id
_entity.type
_entity.pdbx_description
1 polymer ?
#
loop_
_entity_poly.entity_id
_entity_poly.type
_entity_poly.pdbx_seq_one_letter_code
_entity_poly.pdbx_strand_id
1 'polypeptide(L)'
;MRHIVITISEIYLDRLGEVAESLREEGVIITHLYEFGVIIGIADDSVIPRIRNRREIAALSEEKEARIPPPDADIQASTDE
;
A
#
# COMPACT_ATOMS: atom_id res chain seq x y z
N MET A 1 9.50 9.01 -0.92
CA MET A 1 9.33 7.61 -1.37
C MET A 1 8.98 6.75 -0.17
N ARG A 2 7.80 6.12 -0.19
CA ARG A 2 7.30 5.25 0.88
C ARG A 2 6.93 3.90 0.31
N HIS A 3 7.09 2.87 1.13
CA HIS A 3 6.50 1.56 0.86
C HIS A 3 4.99 1.65 1.01
N ILE A 4 4.28 1.13 0.02
CA ILE A 4 2.82 1.14 -0.02
C ILE A 4 2.31 -0.27 -0.31
N VAL A 5 1.20 -0.58 0.34
CA VAL A 5 0.37 -1.75 0.08
C VAL A 5 -0.97 -1.24 -0.42
N ILE A 6 -1.34 -1.64 -1.63
CA ILE A 6 -2.58 -1.26 -2.29
C ILE A 6 -3.45 -2.50 -2.38
N THR A 7 -4.67 -2.41 -1.84
CA THR A 7 -5.72 -3.40 -2.02
C THR A 7 -6.66 -2.93 -3.11
N ILE A 8 -6.82 -3.77 -4.14
CA ILE A 8 -7.69 -3.51 -5.28
C ILE A 8 -9.11 -3.99 -4.97
N SER A 9 -10.09 -3.21 -5.41
CA SER A 9 -11.50 -3.56 -5.29
C SER A 9 -11.83 -4.80 -6.13
N GLU A 10 -12.66 -5.69 -5.58
CA GLU A 10 -13.01 -6.98 -6.18
C GLU A 10 -13.52 -6.87 -7.64
N ILE A 11 -14.27 -5.80 -7.93
CA ILE A 11 -14.84 -5.51 -9.26
C ILE A 11 -13.79 -5.16 -10.34
N TYR A 12 -12.52 -5.01 -9.96
CA TYR A 12 -11.40 -4.70 -10.85
C TYR A 12 -10.33 -5.80 -10.88
N LEU A 13 -10.55 -6.96 -10.21
CA LEU A 13 -9.57 -8.05 -10.19
C LEU A 13 -9.33 -8.65 -11.59
N ASP A 14 -10.37 -8.70 -12.42
CA ASP A 14 -10.29 -9.14 -13.82
C ASP A 14 -9.37 -8.25 -14.67
N ARG A 15 -9.15 -7.00 -14.25
CA ARG A 15 -8.33 -5.98 -14.91
C ARG A 15 -7.12 -5.59 -14.06
N LEU A 16 -6.68 -6.45 -13.15
CA LEU A 16 -5.57 -6.19 -12.24
C LEU A 16 -4.29 -5.79 -13.00
N GLY A 17 -4.01 -6.40 -14.15
CA GLY A 17 -2.88 -6.03 -15.00
C GLY A 17 -2.96 -4.59 -15.54
N GLU A 18 -4.13 -4.16 -16.00
CA GLU A 18 -4.37 -2.79 -16.48
C GLU A 18 -4.22 -1.77 -15.34
N VAL A 19 -4.75 -2.10 -14.16
CA VAL A 19 -4.60 -1.28 -12.96
C VAL A 19 -3.12 -1.15 -12.58
N ALA A 20 -2.37 -2.25 -12.60
CA ALA A 20 -0.95 -2.26 -12.28
C ALA A 20 -0.15 -1.36 -13.25
N GLU A 21 -0.38 -1.48 -14.57
CA GLU A 21 0.30 -0.63 -15.55
C GLU A 21 -0.05 0.84 -15.38
N SER A 22 -1.33 1.16 -15.15
CA SER A 22 -1.74 2.54 -14.88
C SER A 22 -1.10 3.11 -13.60
N LEU A 23 -0.91 2.30 -12.56
CA LEU A 23 -0.19 2.72 -11.36
C LEU A 23 1.31 2.96 -11.65
N ARG A 24 1.94 2.16 -12.52
CA ARG A 24 3.32 2.40 -12.97
C ARG A 24 3.45 3.73 -13.71
N GLU A 25 2.51 4.03 -14.61
CA GLU A 25 2.47 5.30 -15.34
C GLU A 25 2.31 6.51 -14.41
N GLU A 26 1.61 6.35 -13.28
CA GLU A 26 1.49 7.39 -12.25
C GLU A 26 2.73 7.52 -11.34
N GLY A 27 3.75 6.67 -11.52
CA GLY A 27 5.01 6.73 -10.79
C GLY A 27 5.12 5.75 -9.63
N VAL A 28 4.28 4.72 -9.57
CA VAL A 28 4.42 3.63 -8.59
C VAL A 28 5.41 2.58 -9.11
N ILE A 29 6.45 2.31 -8.31
CA ILE A 29 7.38 1.20 -8.55
C ILE A 29 6.80 -0.06 -7.90
N ILE A 30 6.09 -0.87 -8.69
CA ILE A 30 5.51 -2.13 -8.20
C ILE A 30 6.60 -3.18 -8.03
N THR A 31 6.73 -3.72 -6.82
CA THR A 31 7.66 -4.80 -6.47
C THR A 31 6.97 -6.16 -6.49
N HIS A 32 5.70 -6.23 -6.07
CA HIS A 32 4.92 -7.46 -6.09
C HIS A 32 3.49 -7.18 -6.55
N LEU A 33 2.97 -8.09 -7.36
CA LEU A 33 1.59 -8.12 -7.82
C LEU A 33 1.00 -9.48 -7.49
N TYR A 34 -0.03 -9.50 -6.66
CA TYR A 34 -0.73 -10.72 -6.25
C TYR A 34 -2.10 -10.81 -6.92
N GLU A 35 -2.40 -11.96 -7.52
CA GLU A 35 -3.63 -12.20 -8.27
C GLU A 35 -4.92 -11.98 -7.47
N PHE A 36 -4.84 -12.09 -6.14
CA PHE A 36 -5.96 -11.83 -5.23
C PHE A 36 -6.20 -10.32 -4.95
N GLY A 37 -5.56 -9.42 -5.70
CA GLY A 37 -5.84 -7.98 -5.63
C GLY A 37 -4.96 -7.19 -4.68
N VAL A 38 -3.75 -7.66 -4.39
CA VAL A 38 -2.78 -6.91 -3.57
C VAL A 38 -1.59 -6.50 -4.41
N ILE A 39 -1.23 -5.23 -4.34
CA ILE A 39 -0.07 -4.65 -5.02
C ILE A 39 0.85 -4.07 -3.95
N ILE A 40 2.11 -4.50 -3.94
CA ILE A 40 3.14 -3.92 -3.08
C ILE A 40 4.09 -3.12 -3.97
N GLY A 41 4.41 -1.92 -3.54
CA GLY A 41 5.31 -1.06 -4.29
C GLY A 41 5.86 0.09 -3.47
N ILE A 42 6.54 0.99 -4.17
CA ILE A 42 7.11 2.20 -3.63
C ILE A 42 6.55 3.36 -4.46
N ALA A 43 6.08 4.41 -3.80
CA ALA A 43 5.60 5.61 -4.46
C ALA A 43 6.15 6.87 -3.79
N ASP A 44 6.21 7.96 -4.54
CA ASP A 44 6.54 9.26 -3.98
C ASP A 44 5.37 9.84 -3.17
N ASP A 45 5.68 10.63 -2.15
CA ASP A 45 4.70 11.26 -1.26
C ASP A 45 3.73 12.17 -2.04
N SER A 46 4.16 12.73 -3.17
CA SER A 46 3.31 13.49 -4.09
C SER A 46 2.32 12.63 -4.90
N VAL A 47 2.63 11.35 -5.12
CA VAL A 47 1.80 10.41 -5.90
C VAL A 47 0.72 9.76 -5.02
N ILE A 48 1.05 9.44 -3.77
CA ILE A 48 0.16 8.72 -2.84
C ILE A 48 -1.25 9.33 -2.72
N PRO A 49 -1.44 10.65 -2.55
CA PRO A 49 -2.77 11.25 -2.47
C PRO A 49 -3.60 11.09 -3.75
N ARG A 50 -2.94 11.02 -4.91
CA ARG A 50 -3.62 10.87 -6.21
C ARG A 50 -4.16 9.46 -6.38
N ILE A 51 -3.33 8.46 -6.10
CA ILE A 51 -3.73 7.05 -6.21
C ILE A 51 -4.77 6.66 -5.14
N ARG A 52 -4.69 7.21 -3.92
CA ARG A 52 -5.62 6.89 -2.82
C ARG A 52 -7.11 7.13 -3.18
N ASN A 53 -7.41 8.02 -4.12
CA ASN A 53 -8.78 8.38 -4.50
C ASN A 53 -9.31 7.67 -5.76
N ARG A 54 -8.54 6.71 -6.31
CA ARG A 54 -8.94 5.93 -7.48
C ARG A 54 -10.04 4.92 -7.12
N ARG A 55 -10.98 4.66 -8.04
CA ARG A 55 -12.16 3.81 -7.79
C ARG A 55 -11.81 2.34 -7.61
N GLU A 56 -10.74 1.92 -8.26
CA GLU A 56 -10.15 0.59 -8.23
C GLU A 56 -9.39 0.32 -6.93
N ILE A 57 -9.03 1.35 -6.16
CA ILE A 57 -8.32 1.20 -4.89
C ILE A 57 -9.34 1.10 -3.76
N ALA A 58 -9.44 -0.10 -3.17
CA ALA A 58 -10.25 -0.32 -1.97
C ALA A 58 -9.55 0.18 -0.71
N ALA A 59 -8.23 -0.01 -0.63
CA ALA A 59 -7.40 0.51 0.46
C ALA A 59 -5.98 0.82 -0.01
N LEU A 60 -5.39 1.84 0.60
CA LEU A 60 -3.96 2.13 0.47
C LEU A 60 -3.38 2.36 1.86
N SER A 61 -2.46 1.48 2.23
CA SER A 61 -1.69 1.57 3.46
C SER A 61 -0.24 1.94 3.13
N GLU A 62 0.25 2.94 3.84
CA GLU A 62 1.67 3.27 3.85
C GLU A 62 2.32 2.43 4.94
N GLU A 63 3.37 1.68 4.57
CA GLU A 63 4.12 0.92 5.55
C GLU A 63 4.86 1.92 6.44
N LYS A 64 4.35 2.09 7.67
CA LYS A 64 5.08 2.79 8.72
C LYS A 64 6.10 1.80 9.25
N GLU A 65 7.36 2.22 9.38
CA GLU A 65 8.34 1.46 10.16
C GLU A 65 7.77 1.23 11.56
N ALA A 66 7.23 0.04 11.80
CA ALA A 66 6.96 -0.42 13.14
C ALA A 66 8.33 -0.70 13.75
N ARG A 67 8.80 0.23 14.59
CA ARG A 67 9.87 -0.09 15.54
C ARG A 67 9.27 -1.05 16.56
N ILE A 68 9.18 -2.33 16.21
CA ILE A 68 8.88 -3.37 17.18
C ILE A 68 10.10 -3.42 18.09
N PRO A 69 9.99 -2.96 19.35
CA PRO A 69 11.12 -3.05 20.26
C PRO A 69 11.45 -4.53 20.48
N PRO A 70 12.71 -4.87 20.76
CA PRO A 70 13.10 -6.24 21.07
C PRO A 70 12.25 -6.80 22.22
N PRO A 71 12.02 -8.12 22.27
CA PRO A 71 11.12 -8.75 23.24
C PRO A 71 11.52 -8.52 24.72
N ASP A 72 12.77 -8.12 24.97
CA ASP A 72 13.29 -7.79 26.30
C ASP A 72 13.01 -6.32 26.72
N ALA A 73 12.34 -5.54 25.87
CA ALA A 73 11.94 -4.19 26.21
C ALA A 73 10.73 -4.20 27.15
N ASP A 74 10.75 -3.36 28.18
CA ASP A 74 9.65 -3.22 29.12
C ASP A 74 8.34 -2.95 28.37
N ILE A 75 7.33 -3.75 28.72
CA ILE A 75 6.06 -3.97 28.03
C ILE A 75 5.45 -2.66 27.51
N GLN A 76 5.06 -2.70 26.24
CA GLN A 76 4.36 -1.63 25.53
C GLN A 76 3.08 -1.21 26.29
N ALA A 77 3.15 -0.10 27.02
CA ALA A 77 1.97 0.52 27.62
C ALA A 77 1.16 1.20 26.51
N SER A 78 0.04 0.59 26.14
CA SER A 78 -1.00 1.23 25.35
C SER A 78 -1.54 2.42 26.14
N THR A 79 -1.04 3.62 25.87
CA THR A 79 -1.73 4.84 26.30
C THR A 79 -2.68 5.22 25.17
N ASP A 80 -3.89 4.67 25.22
CA ASP A 80 -5.05 5.31 24.59
C ASP A 80 -5.46 6.48 25.49
N GLU A 81 -5.39 7.70 24.96
CA GLU A 81 -6.16 8.88 25.42
C GLU A 81 -6.91 9.48 24.22
#